data_AF-A0A7V7DAX2-F1
#
_entry.id   AF-A0A7V7DAX2-F1
#
_cell.length_a   1.000
_cell.length_b   1.000
_cell.length_c   1.000
_cell.angle_alpha   90.00
_cell.angle_beta   90.00
_cell.angle_gamma   90.00
#
_symmetry.space_group_name_H-M   'P 1'
#
loop_
_entity.id
_entity.type
_entity.pdbx_description
1 polymer ?
#
loop_
_entity_poly.entity_id
_entity_poly.type
_entity_poly.pdbx_seq_one_letter_code
_entity_poly.pdbx_strand_id
1 'polypeptide(L)' 'MSKMCDICGKKPLTGHNISHAHNVTKRRFNPNLQRVRALQAGQVKRMVVCTSCIKSGRVVKAP' A
#
# COMPACT_ATOMS: atom_id res chain seq x y z
N MET A 1 -0.71 -7.35 10.40
CA MET A 1 -1.44 -6.62 9.33
C MET A 1 -0.83 -6.97 7.99
N SER A 2 -1.63 -7.50 7.06
CA SER A 2 -1.25 -7.70 5.67
C SER A 2 -0.89 -6.35 5.05
N LYS A 3 0.37 -6.15 4.65
CA LYS A 3 0.81 -4.94 3.91
C LYS A 3 0.36 -5.03 2.46
N MET A 4 -0.93 -5.22 2.24
CA MET A 4 -1.55 -5.34 0.93
C MET A 4 -2.59 -4.22 0.74
N CYS A 5 -2.70 -3.71 -0.48
CA CYS A 5 -3.78 -2.79 -0.83
C CYS A 5 -5.06 -3.60 -1.10
N ASP A 6 -6.17 -3.22 -0.47
CA ASP A 6 -7.46 -3.90 -0.62
C ASP A 6 -8.09 -3.74 -2.02
N ILE A 7 -7.59 -2.79 -2.83
CA ILE A 7 -8.14 -2.49 -4.16
C ILE A 7 -7.30 -3.07 -5.29
N CYS A 8 -6.02 -2.66 -5.35
CA CYS A 8 -5.14 -3.08 -6.43
C CYS A 8 -4.29 -4.29 -6.08
N GLY A 9 -4.42 -4.83 -4.86
CA GLY A 9 -3.68 -6.01 -4.43
C GLY A 9 -2.17 -5.85 -4.36
N LYS A 10 -1.63 -4.62 -4.41
CA LYS A 10 -0.18 -4.36 -4.30
C LYS A 10 0.35 -4.97 -3.00
N LYS A 11 1.36 -5.83 -3.14
CA LYS A 11 2.05 -6.53 -2.04
C LYS A 11 3.50 -6.00 -1.90
N PRO A 12 4.15 -6.24 -0.75
CA PRO A 12 5.55 -5.91 -0.59
C PRO A 12 6.40 -6.76 -1.53
N LEU A 13 7.38 -6.13 -2.18
CA LEU A 13 8.38 -6.83 -2.99
C LEU A 13 9.62 -7.11 -2.14
N THR A 14 10.31 -8.20 -2.43
CA THR A 14 11.61 -8.52 -1.82
C THR A 14 12.74 -8.05 -2.71
N GLY A 15 13.85 -7.65 -2.10
CA GLY A 15 15.09 -7.38 -2.82
C GLY A 15 16.26 -7.22 -1.87
N HIS A 16 17.31 -6.55 -2.33
CA HIS A 16 18.53 -6.39 -1.57
C HIS A 16 18.85 -4.92 -1.30
N ASN A 17 19.52 -4.68 -0.18
CA ASN A 17 20.28 -3.46 0.07
C ASN A 17 21.75 -3.79 -0.22
N ILE A 18 22.35 -3.04 -1.13
CA ILE A 18 23.73 -3.24 -1.61
C ILE A 18 24.52 -2.03 -1.13
N SER A 19 25.54 -2.26 -0.29
CA SER A 19 26.43 -1.19 0.15
C SER A 19 27.47 -0.84 -0.92
N HIS A 20 28.21 0.25 -0.70
CA HIS A 20 29.35 0.61 -1.55
C HIS A 20 30.42 -0.49 -1.62
N ALA A 21 30.62 -1.25 -0.54
CA ALA A 21 31.52 -2.40 -0.49
C ALA A 21 30.88 -3.70 -1.02
N HIS A 22 29.70 -3.60 -1.65
CA HIS A 22 28.94 -4.74 -2.17
C HIS A 22 28.46 -5.74 -1.11
N ASN A 23 28.25 -5.28 0.14
CA ASN A 23 27.61 -6.10 1.18
C ASN A 23 26.11 -6.19 0.88
N VAL A 24 25.63 -7.42 0.66
CA VAL A 24 24.25 -7.69 0.24
C VAL A 24 23.42 -8.12 1.45
N THR A 25 22.43 -7.30 1.83
CA THR A 25 21.45 -7.65 2.88
C THR A 25 20.04 -7.73 2.30
N LYS A 26 19.17 -8.60 2.83
CA LYS A 26 17.78 -8.71 2.35
C LYS A 26 16.95 -7.52 2.85
N ARG A 27 16.16 -6.91 1.96
CA ARG A 27 15.17 -5.87 2.31
C ARG A 27 13.81 -6.14 1.69
N ARG A 28 12.79 -5.44 2.19
CA ARG A 28 11.43 -5.44 1.65
C ARG A 28 11.04 -4.03 1.20
N PHE A 29 10.53 -3.91 -0.01
CA PHE A 29 9.90 -2.70 -0.53
C PHE A 29 8.43 -2.73 -0.18
N ASN A 30 8.03 -1.98 0.84
CA ASN A 30 6.64 -1.90 1.24
C ASN A 30 5.92 -0.81 0.41
N PRO A 31 4.73 -1.09 -0.15
CA PRO A 31 3.91 -0.04 -0.73
C PRO A 31 3.51 0.97 0.37
N ASN A 32 3.39 2.25 0.00
CA ASN A 32 2.85 3.27 0.90
C ASN A 32 1.33 3.06 1.05
N LEU A 33 0.94 2.39 2.12
CA LEU A 33 -0.43 2.06 2.46
C LEU A 33 -0.95 3.01 3.53
N GLN A 34 -2.16 3.50 3.32
CA GLN A 34 -2.84 4.44 4.19
C GLN A 34 -4.18 3.85 4.63
N ARG A 35 -4.52 4.04 5.90
CA ARG A 35 -5.81 3.63 6.45
C ARG A 35 -6.80 4.75 6.18
N VAL A 36 -7.82 4.49 5.37
CA VAL A 36 -8.82 5.49 4.99
C VAL A 36 -10.23 4.97 5.26
N ARG A 37 -11.15 5.89 5.58
CA ARG A 37 -12.59 5.63 5.54
C ARG A 37 -13.04 5.84 4.10
N ALA A 38 -13.50 4.77 3.46
CA ALA A 38 -13.94 4.79 2.08
C ALA A 38 -15.43 4.48 2.00
N LEU A 39 -16.10 5.15 1.07
CA LEU A 39 -17.46 4.78 0.65
C LEU A 39 -17.35 3.67 -0.39
N GLN A 40 -17.72 2.45 -0.02
CA GLN A 40 -17.78 1.31 -0.93
C GLN A 40 -19.21 0.79 -0.96
N ALA A 41 -19.84 0.84 -2.15
CA ALA A 41 -21.22 0.40 -2.35
C ALA A 41 -22.24 1.00 -1.34
N GLY A 42 -22.12 2.29 -1.04
CA GLY A 42 -23.03 3.00 -0.13
C GLY A 42 -22.74 2.84 1.37
N GLN A 43 -21.77 2.00 1.76
CA GLN A 43 -21.36 1.85 3.16
C GLN A 43 -19.97 2.44 3.42
N VAL A 44 -19.80 3.08 4.58
CA VAL A 44 -18.50 3.58 5.02
C VAL A 44 -17.72 2.46 5.67
N LYS A 45 -16.64 2.00 5.03
CA LYS A 45 -15.74 0.99 5.57
C LYS A 45 -14.34 1.55 5.77
N ARG A 46 -13.65 1.08 6.81
CA ARG A 46 -12.21 1.32 6.96
C ARG A 46 -11.44 0.30 6.13
N MET A 47 -10.58 0.78 5.24
CA MET A 47 -9.78 -0.07 4.36
C MET A 47 -8.34 0.44 4.24
N VAL A 48 -7.44 -0.47 3.90
CA VAL A 48 -6.02 -0.20 3.72
C VAL A 48 -5.75 -0.03 2.23
N VAL A 49 -5.42 1.19 1.83
CA VAL A 49 -5.34 1.58 0.42
C VAL A 49 -3.99 2.18 0.12
N CYS A 50 -3.40 1.85 -1.02
CA CYS A 50 -2.15 2.49 -1.43
C CYS A 50 -2.37 3.94 -1.89
N THR A 51 -1.39 4.80 -1.66
CA THR A 51 -1.44 6.22 -2.06
C THR A 51 -1.71 6.42 -3.55
N SER A 52 -1.23 5.50 -4.39
CA SER A 52 -1.49 5.49 -5.83
C SER A 52 -2.98 5.28 -6.17
N CYS A 53 -3.70 4.45 -5.43
CA CYS A 53 -5.15 4.25 -5.61
C CYS A 53 -5.96 5.45 -5.11
N ILE A 54 -5.50 6.10 -4.03
CA ILE A 54 -6.10 7.34 -3.53
C ILE A 54 -5.91 8.46 -4.57
N LYS A 55 -4.69 8.63 -5.08
CA LYS A 55 -4.37 9.62 -6.11
C LYS A 55 -5.16 9.40 -7.40
N SER A 56 -5.38 8.15 -7.79
CA SER A 56 -6.11 7.81 -9.01
C SER A 56 -7.64 7.87 -8.88
N GLY A 57 -8.19 8.33 -7.75
CA GLY A 57 -9.64 8.43 -7.56
C GLY A 57 -10.38 7.09 -7.49
N ARG A 58 -9.67 5.96 -7.33
CA ARG A 58 -10.32 4.63 -7.19
C ARG A 58 -11.02 4.46 -5.83
N VAL A 59 -10.87 5.45 -4.94
CA VAL A 59 -11.49 5.51 -3.62
C VAL A 59 -12.06 6.89 -3.40
N VAL A 60 -13.36 6.93 -3.13
CA VAL A 60 -14.01 8.12 -2.58
C VAL A 60 -13.86 8.06 -1.06
N LYS A 61 -13.18 9.05 -0.50
CA LYS A 61 -13.09 9.20 0.95
C LYS A 61 -14.46 9.61 1.47
N ALA A 62 -14.92 8.95 2.53
CA ALA A 62 -16.05 9.45 3.28
C ALA A 62 -15.64 10.76 3.99
N PRO A 63 -16.54 11.75 4.12
CA PRO A 63 -16.32 12.90 5.00
C PRO A 63 -16.16 12.47 6.46
#